data_AF-A0A817NPT3-F1
#
_entry.id   AF-A0A817NPT3-F1
#
_cell.length_a   1.000
_cell.length_b   1.000
_cell.length_c   1.000
_cell.angle_alpha   90.00
_cell.angle_beta   90.00
_cell.angle_gamma   90.00
#
_symmetry.space_group_name_H-M   'P 1'
#
loop_
_entity.id
_entity.type
_entity.pdbx_description
1 polymer ?
#
loop_
_entity_poly.entity_id
_entity_poly.type
_entity_poly.pdbx_seq_one_letter_code
_entity_poly.pdbx_strand_id
1 'polypeptide(L)'
;SSVNAMQMSFLLGQQELEGKRPPMMPSGRTLPSFRSYEYSPRSGGFVDGSFLSGIRSQEYFFHSVKTARIGYLQRCLMKHLEGLVVNYDLAVRDSDGSVVQFQYSEDGLAVEKCTYLKEAYYPFLVANQSLILRDNEYSHIVKMCGSTNDKPKIKYLKKFVHGEKNRELADDDNNDSTRLKISDETKIRMTPFINYSHDKREQYNHGVVKFYSPVTQDDLPASNLGAITERLDDLIRNYMSTNDKLDRTKMDKNTCEKMIHFKSLKSCIDPGESVGILAA
;
A
#
# COMPACT_ATOMS: atom_id res chain seq x y z
N SER A 1 16.14 -24.77 4.76
CA SER A 1 15.52 -24.78 6.09
C SER A 1 15.80 -26.10 6.77
N SER A 2 15.86 -26.15 8.10
CA SER A 2 16.02 -27.40 8.88
C SER A 2 14.88 -28.40 8.60
N VAL A 3 13.67 -27.89 8.37
CA VAL A 3 12.49 -28.71 8.01
C VAL A 3 12.70 -29.50 6.72
N ASN A 4 13.24 -28.87 5.67
CA ASN A 4 13.47 -29.59 4.41
C ASN A 4 14.52 -30.70 4.59
N ALA A 5 15.59 -30.44 5.35
CA ALA A 5 16.58 -31.46 5.66
C ALA A 5 15.97 -32.63 6.47
N MET A 6 15.05 -32.33 7.39
CA MET A 6 14.32 -33.35 8.15
C MET A 6 13.39 -34.19 7.26
N GLN A 7 12.69 -33.59 6.31
CA GLN A 7 11.80 -34.32 5.39
C GLN A 7 12.57 -35.18 4.38
N MET A 8 13.78 -34.76 3.99
CA MET A 8 14.66 -35.56 3.14
C MET A 8 15.20 -36.79 3.88
N SER A 9 15.65 -36.63 5.12
CA SER A 9 16.41 -37.67 5.84
C SER A 9 15.58 -38.52 6.81
N PHE A 10 14.58 -37.95 7.49
CA PHE A 10 13.86 -38.61 8.58
C PHE A 10 12.42 -39.01 8.22
N LEU A 11 11.51 -38.04 8.14
CA LEU A 11 10.09 -38.28 7.85
C LEU A 11 9.40 -37.00 7.33
N LEU A 12 8.33 -37.17 6.56
CA LEU A 12 7.52 -36.04 6.07
C LEU A 12 6.62 -35.43 7.16
N GLY A 13 6.07 -36.29 8.03
CA GLY A 13 5.19 -35.90 9.13
C GLY A 13 3.71 -35.81 8.74
N GLN A 14 2.93 -35.17 9.59
CA GLN A 14 1.49 -34.99 9.38
C GLN A 14 1.21 -34.12 8.15
N GLN A 15 0.45 -34.65 7.20
CA GLN A 15 -0.10 -33.85 6.10
C GLN A 15 -1.42 -33.22 6.55
N GLU A 16 -1.51 -31.91 6.41
CA GLU A 16 -2.70 -31.13 6.71
C GLU A 16 -3.31 -30.58 5.42
N LEU A 17 -4.63 -30.70 5.30
CA LEU A 17 -5.45 -30.11 4.26
C LEU A 17 -6.31 -29.03 4.91
N GLU A 18 -6.12 -27.78 4.55
CA GLU A 18 -6.87 -26.63 5.11
C GLU A 18 -6.78 -26.53 6.65
N GLY A 19 -5.63 -26.88 7.23
CA GLY A 19 -5.43 -26.89 8.69
C GLY A 19 -6.16 -28.02 9.42
N LYS A 20 -6.69 -29.01 8.69
CA LYS A 20 -7.30 -30.23 9.23
C LYS A 20 -6.60 -31.46 8.70
N ARG A 21 -6.80 -32.60 9.37
CA ARG A 21 -6.39 -33.91 8.84
C ARG A 21 -7.22 -34.25 7.59
N PRO A 22 -6.74 -35.17 6.72
CA PRO A 22 -7.49 -35.59 5.56
C PRO A 22 -8.94 -35.97 5.90
N PRO A 23 -9.93 -35.43 5.16
CA PRO A 23 -11.33 -35.66 5.48
C PRO A 23 -11.70 -37.13 5.27
N MET A 24 -12.61 -37.62 6.10
CA MET A 24 -13.19 -38.94 5.94
C MET A 24 -14.34 -38.87 4.93
N MET A 25 -14.41 -39.87 4.04
CA MET A 25 -15.55 -40.07 3.16
C MET A 25 -16.79 -40.49 3.98
N PRO A 26 -18.01 -40.36 3.44
CA PRO A 26 -19.24 -40.83 4.11
C PRO A 26 -19.20 -42.33 4.52
N SER A 27 -18.40 -43.14 3.84
CA SER A 27 -18.13 -44.55 4.19
C SER A 27 -17.23 -44.74 5.42
N GLY A 28 -16.83 -43.66 6.09
CA GLY A 28 -15.91 -43.65 7.22
C GLY A 28 -14.46 -43.97 6.86
N ARG A 29 -14.04 -43.78 5.59
CA ARG A 29 -12.68 -44.10 5.13
C ARG A 29 -11.97 -42.84 4.64
N THR A 30 -10.69 -42.69 4.92
CA THR A 30 -9.86 -41.59 4.36
C THR A 30 -9.33 -41.92 2.96
N LEU A 31 -9.00 -43.19 2.72
CA LEU A 31 -8.72 -43.74 1.38
C LEU A 31 -9.41 -45.08 1.20
N PRO A 32 -9.73 -45.50 -0.05
CA PRO A 32 -10.31 -46.80 -0.34
C PRO A 32 -9.47 -47.99 0.18
N SER A 33 -8.15 -47.80 0.34
CA SER A 33 -7.21 -48.80 0.84
C SER A 33 -7.26 -49.02 2.35
N PHE A 34 -7.84 -48.10 3.12
CA PHE A 34 -7.94 -48.20 4.57
C PHE A 34 -9.27 -48.82 4.99
N ARG A 35 -9.32 -49.40 6.19
CA ARG A 35 -10.56 -49.92 6.76
C ARG A 35 -11.47 -48.76 7.19
N SER A 36 -12.77 -49.00 7.24
CA SER A 36 -13.73 -48.02 7.76
C SER A 36 -13.42 -47.73 9.24
N TYR A 37 -13.37 -46.45 9.59
CA TYR A 37 -13.09 -45.92 10.93
C TYR A 37 -11.77 -46.42 11.54
N GLU A 38 -10.74 -46.55 10.71
CA GLU A 38 -9.40 -46.91 11.17
C GLU A 38 -8.71 -45.72 11.88
N TYR A 39 -8.28 -45.93 13.13
CA TYR A 39 -7.63 -44.91 13.97
C TYR A 39 -6.10 -44.83 13.84
N SER A 40 -5.53 -45.43 12.79
CA SER A 40 -4.08 -45.39 12.60
C SER A 40 -3.62 -43.97 12.22
N PRO A 41 -2.45 -43.50 12.69
CA PRO A 41 -1.95 -42.17 12.32
C PRO A 41 -1.78 -42.05 10.79
N ARG A 42 -1.48 -43.18 10.13
CA ARG A 42 -1.34 -43.32 8.68
C ARG A 42 -2.66 -43.10 7.93
N SER A 43 -3.79 -43.64 8.42
CA SER A 43 -5.11 -43.36 7.84
C SER A 43 -5.46 -41.87 7.97
N GLY A 44 -5.01 -41.23 9.06
CA GLY A 44 -5.14 -39.81 9.34
C GLY A 44 -4.14 -38.89 8.64
N GLY A 45 -3.36 -39.38 7.66
CA GLY A 45 -2.45 -38.55 6.86
C GLY A 45 -1.05 -38.33 7.45
N PHE A 46 -0.64 -39.10 8.46
CA PHE A 46 0.74 -39.08 8.96
C PHE A 46 1.66 -39.91 8.07
N VAL A 47 2.73 -39.29 7.58
CA VAL A 47 3.72 -39.91 6.68
C VAL A 47 5.04 -40.12 7.42
N ASP A 48 5.35 -41.39 7.70
CA ASP A 48 6.57 -41.83 8.38
C ASP A 48 7.77 -41.97 7.41
N GLY A 49 7.50 -42.13 6.10
CA GLY A 49 8.54 -42.20 5.08
C GLY A 49 9.25 -40.87 4.88
N SER A 50 10.52 -40.94 4.46
CA SER A 50 11.32 -39.78 4.01
C SER A 50 11.44 -39.79 2.49
N PHE A 51 11.87 -38.66 1.91
CA PHE A 51 12.15 -38.63 0.48
C PHE A 51 13.34 -39.52 0.08
N LEU A 52 14.28 -39.77 1.00
CA LEU A 52 15.43 -40.66 0.74
C LEU A 52 15.02 -42.13 0.70
N SER A 53 14.19 -42.59 1.64
CA SER A 53 13.72 -43.98 1.69
C SER A 53 12.53 -44.25 0.77
N GLY A 54 11.88 -43.19 0.29
CA GLY A 54 10.69 -43.26 -0.55
C GLY A 54 9.40 -43.31 0.27
N ILE A 55 8.31 -42.88 -0.35
CA ILE A 55 6.99 -42.74 0.26
C ILE A 55 6.05 -43.79 -0.32
N ARG A 56 5.19 -44.39 0.50
CA ARG A 56 4.22 -45.39 0.04
C ARG A 56 3.09 -44.73 -0.76
N SER A 57 2.45 -45.47 -1.68
CA SER A 57 1.43 -44.91 -2.58
C SER A 57 0.26 -44.22 -1.84
N GLN A 58 -0.17 -44.74 -0.69
CA GLN A 58 -1.25 -44.13 0.12
C GLN A 58 -0.83 -42.76 0.70
N GLU A 59 0.41 -42.66 1.16
CA GLU A 59 0.98 -41.43 1.73
C GLU A 59 1.28 -40.40 0.64
N TYR A 60 1.74 -40.88 -0.52
CA TYR A 60 1.99 -40.04 -1.69
C TYR A 60 0.70 -39.35 -2.17
N PHE A 61 -0.43 -40.04 -2.12
CA PHE A 61 -1.72 -39.42 -2.44
C PHE A 61 -2.00 -38.22 -1.53
N PHE A 62 -1.89 -38.39 -0.21
CA PHE A 62 -2.07 -37.28 0.74
C PHE A 62 -1.08 -36.13 0.52
N HIS A 63 0.15 -36.43 0.11
CA HIS A 63 1.17 -35.43 -0.17
C HIS A 63 0.93 -34.65 -1.48
N SER A 64 0.43 -35.33 -2.52
CA SER A 64 0.23 -34.78 -3.87
C SER A 64 -1.03 -33.90 -4.02
N VAL A 65 -2.01 -34.05 -3.13
CA VAL A 65 -3.28 -33.31 -3.21
C VAL A 65 -3.10 -31.92 -2.60
N LYS A 66 -2.39 -31.06 -3.33
CA LYS A 66 -2.40 -29.62 -3.15
C LYS A 66 -3.12 -29.01 -4.32
N THR A 67 -4.40 -28.68 -4.14
CA THR A 67 -5.17 -27.99 -5.18
C THR A 67 -4.62 -26.58 -5.39
N ALA A 68 -4.26 -26.25 -6.62
CA ALA A 68 -3.88 -24.90 -7.02
C ALA A 68 -5.10 -23.98 -6.93
N ARG A 69 -5.26 -23.29 -5.78
CA ARG A 69 -6.41 -22.40 -5.54
C ARG A 69 -6.19 -20.99 -6.10
N ILE A 70 -4.94 -20.58 -6.25
CA ILE A 70 -4.58 -19.17 -6.51
C ILE A 70 -4.64 -18.83 -8.01
N GLY A 71 -4.37 -19.79 -8.90
CA GLY A 71 -4.23 -19.51 -10.34
C GLY A 71 -5.50 -19.04 -11.04
N TYR A 72 -6.67 -19.53 -10.63
CA TYR A 72 -7.94 -19.05 -11.20
C TYR A 72 -8.24 -17.61 -10.75
N LEU A 73 -8.05 -17.32 -9.45
CA LEU A 73 -8.24 -15.98 -8.90
C LEU A 73 -7.29 -14.97 -9.55
N GLN A 74 -6.01 -15.30 -9.68
CA GLN A 74 -5.02 -14.45 -10.34
C GLN A 74 -5.42 -14.16 -11.80
N ARG A 75 -5.90 -15.16 -12.55
CA ARG A 75 -6.39 -14.94 -13.92
C ARG A 75 -7.60 -14.00 -13.94
N CYS A 76 -8.54 -14.16 -13.01
CA CYS A 76 -9.68 -13.27 -12.89
C CYS A 76 -9.22 -11.83 -12.61
N LEU A 77 -8.31 -11.62 -11.66
CA LEU A 77 -7.78 -10.29 -11.35
C LEU A 77 -7.03 -9.68 -12.54
N MET A 78 -6.11 -10.43 -13.13
CA MET A 78 -5.30 -9.94 -14.25
C MET A 78 -6.15 -9.55 -15.45
N LYS A 79 -7.23 -10.29 -15.74
CA LYS A 79 -8.14 -9.95 -16.84
C LYS A 79 -8.96 -8.68 -16.60
N HIS A 80 -9.34 -8.39 -15.36
CA HIS A 80 -10.07 -7.15 -15.06
C HIS A 80 -9.16 -5.94 -14.91
N LEU A 81 -7.88 -6.16 -14.59
CA LEU A 81 -6.92 -5.09 -14.32
C LEU A 81 -5.92 -4.87 -15.48
N GLU A 82 -6.01 -5.60 -16.59
CA GLU A 82 -5.05 -5.48 -17.71
C GLU A 82 -5.08 -4.11 -18.40
N GLY A 83 -6.22 -3.43 -18.38
CA GLY A 83 -6.41 -2.11 -19.00
C GLY A 83 -5.94 -0.92 -18.15
N LEU A 84 -5.59 -1.14 -16.87
CA LEU A 84 -5.24 -0.03 -15.97
C LEU A 84 -3.79 0.42 -16.17
N VAL A 85 -3.67 1.67 -16.62
CA VAL A 85 -2.39 2.32 -16.93
C VAL A 85 -2.35 3.69 -16.26
N VAL A 86 -1.15 4.13 -15.87
CA VAL A 86 -0.94 5.49 -15.36
C VAL A 86 -0.81 6.46 -16.53
N ASN A 87 -1.58 7.55 -16.49
CA ASN A 87 -1.53 8.59 -17.50
C ASN A 87 -0.54 9.71 -17.12
N TYR A 88 -0.25 10.63 -18.05
CA TYR A 88 0.68 11.76 -17.82
C TYR A 88 0.25 12.73 -16.71
N ASP A 89 -1.03 12.73 -16.34
CA ASP A 89 -1.59 13.43 -15.19
C ASP A 89 -1.42 12.66 -13.87
N LEU A 90 -0.67 11.55 -13.87
CA LEU A 90 -0.48 10.59 -12.76
C LEU A 90 -1.76 9.90 -12.27
N ALA A 91 -2.89 10.11 -12.95
CA ALA A 91 -4.13 9.40 -12.70
C ALA A 91 -4.06 7.99 -13.29
N VAL A 92 -4.67 7.02 -12.60
CA VAL A 92 -4.83 5.65 -13.10
C VAL A 92 -6.13 5.60 -13.88
N ARG A 93 -6.03 5.28 -15.17
CA ARG A 93 -7.17 5.18 -16.07
C ARG A 93 -7.28 3.79 -16.67
N ASP A 94 -8.50 3.40 -16.97
CA ASP A 94 -8.77 2.20 -17.76
C ASP A 94 -8.62 2.49 -19.27
N SER A 95 -8.64 1.44 -20.09
CA SER A 95 -8.53 1.57 -21.56
C SER A 95 -9.65 2.42 -22.17
N ASP A 96 -10.81 2.48 -21.51
CA ASP A 96 -11.96 3.29 -21.93
C ASP A 96 -11.82 4.78 -21.57
N GLY A 97 -10.72 5.16 -20.90
CA GLY A 97 -10.45 6.52 -20.43
C GLY A 97 -11.17 6.89 -19.12
N SER A 98 -11.89 5.94 -18.51
CA SER A 98 -12.49 6.10 -17.19
C SER A 98 -11.40 6.24 -16.12
N VAL A 99 -11.59 7.16 -15.18
CA VAL A 99 -10.62 7.41 -14.09
C VAL A 99 -10.96 6.49 -12.92
N VAL A 100 -10.02 5.64 -12.53
CA VAL A 100 -10.15 4.73 -11.39
C VAL A 100 -9.54 5.36 -10.14
N GLN A 101 -8.37 5.99 -10.27
CA GLN A 101 -7.72 6.75 -9.19
C GLN A 101 -7.18 8.07 -9.75
N PHE A 102 -7.32 9.15 -8.98
CA PHE A 102 -6.79 10.47 -9.36
C PHE A 102 -5.25 10.53 -9.30
N GLN A 103 -4.65 9.73 -8.44
CA GLN A 103 -3.20 9.63 -8.28
C GLN A 103 -2.86 8.20 -7.88
N TYR A 104 -1.89 7.59 -8.55
CA TYR A 104 -1.40 6.25 -8.18
C TYR A 104 -1.01 6.21 -6.70
N SER A 105 -1.53 5.24 -5.95
CA SER A 105 -1.26 5.04 -4.51
C SER A 105 -1.45 6.28 -3.62
N GLU A 106 -2.19 7.30 -4.09
CA GLU A 106 -2.38 8.62 -3.46
C GLU A 106 -1.10 9.46 -3.24
N ASP A 107 0.09 8.88 -3.45
CA ASP A 107 1.39 9.53 -3.33
C ASP A 107 2.13 9.69 -4.68
N GLY A 108 1.69 8.97 -5.72
CA GLY A 108 2.28 8.98 -7.05
C GLY A 108 3.66 8.35 -7.13
N LEU A 109 4.03 7.51 -6.15
CA LEU A 109 5.36 6.93 -6.06
C LEU A 109 5.40 5.46 -6.51
N ALA A 110 6.46 5.08 -7.20
CA ALA A 110 6.66 3.70 -7.65
C ALA A 110 7.20 2.80 -6.53
N VAL A 111 6.65 1.59 -6.39
CA VAL A 111 6.95 0.68 -5.29
C VAL A 111 8.43 0.30 -5.25
N GLU A 112 9.04 0.04 -6.41
CA GLU A 112 10.45 -0.34 -6.50
C GLU A 112 11.41 0.81 -6.14
N LYS A 113 11.01 2.07 -6.38
CA LYS A 113 11.84 3.26 -6.13
C LYS A 113 11.73 3.76 -4.68
N CYS A 114 10.67 3.38 -3.96
CA CYS A 114 10.31 3.85 -2.61
C CYS A 114 11.05 3.22 -1.43
N THR A 115 11.84 2.15 -1.64
CA THR A 115 12.37 1.34 -0.54
C THR A 115 13.20 2.17 0.47
N TYR A 116 13.93 3.17 -0.02
CA TYR A 116 14.79 4.05 0.79
C TYR A 116 14.09 5.30 1.35
N LEU A 117 12.79 5.52 1.08
CA LEU A 117 12.03 6.65 1.60
C LEU A 117 11.47 6.42 3.02
N LYS A 118 11.78 5.27 3.64
CA LYS A 118 11.39 4.98 5.03
C LYS A 118 12.41 5.55 6.00
N GLU A 119 11.95 5.98 7.17
CA GLU A 119 12.76 6.59 8.23
C GLU A 119 14.01 5.76 8.61
N ALA A 120 13.87 4.43 8.66
CA ALA A 120 14.98 3.52 8.96
C ALA A 120 16.17 3.63 8.00
N TYR A 121 15.95 4.06 6.75
CA TYR A 121 16.97 4.15 5.71
C TYR A 121 17.48 5.59 5.48
N TYR A 122 16.93 6.58 6.17
CA TYR A 122 17.41 7.96 6.08
C TYR A 122 18.89 8.12 6.49
N PRO A 123 19.42 7.45 7.53
CA PRO A 123 20.85 7.50 7.82
C PRO A 123 21.71 7.03 6.65
N PHE A 124 21.24 6.03 5.90
CA PHE A 124 21.94 5.52 4.72
C PHE A 124 21.92 6.53 3.57
N LEU A 125 20.79 7.23 3.34
CA LEU A 125 20.73 8.31 2.35
C LEU A 125 21.65 9.47 2.73
N VAL A 126 21.66 9.87 4.00
CA VAL A 126 22.52 10.95 4.52
C VAL A 126 24.01 10.61 4.34
N ALA A 127 24.41 9.37 4.61
CA ALA A 127 25.78 8.92 4.41
C ALA A 127 26.23 9.01 2.94
N ASN A 128 25.30 8.84 1.99
CA ASN A 128 25.55 8.82 0.55
C ASN A 128 25.11 10.11 -0.18
N GLN A 129 24.98 11.21 0.55
CA GLN A 129 24.45 12.50 0.04
C GLN A 129 25.12 12.98 -1.26
N SER A 130 26.44 12.85 -1.38
CA SER A 130 27.22 13.35 -2.52
C SER A 130 26.92 12.64 -3.84
N LEU A 131 26.40 11.40 -3.77
CA LEU A 131 25.99 10.64 -4.94
C LEU A 131 24.57 10.98 -5.38
N ILE A 132 23.71 11.33 -4.43
CA ILE A 132 22.29 11.65 -4.67
C ILE A 132 22.16 13.07 -5.22
N LEU A 133 22.80 14.03 -4.57
CA LEU A 133 22.84 15.43 -4.99
C LEU A 133 24.06 15.68 -5.87
N ARG A 134 24.06 15.14 -7.09
CA ARG A 134 25.01 15.59 -8.11
C ARG A 134 24.58 16.98 -8.58
N ASP A 135 25.39 18.01 -8.28
CA ASP A 135 25.05 19.43 -8.50
C ASP A 135 24.55 19.74 -9.92
N ASN A 136 25.11 19.07 -10.93
CA ASN A 136 24.71 19.23 -12.33
C ASN A 136 23.28 18.71 -12.61
N GLU A 137 22.91 17.55 -12.08
CA GLU A 137 21.59 16.97 -12.28
C GLU A 137 20.53 17.68 -11.46
N TYR A 138 20.86 17.99 -10.19
CA TYR A 138 19.94 18.68 -9.29
C TYR A 138 19.59 20.06 -9.82
N SER A 139 20.59 20.86 -10.23
CA SER A 139 20.34 22.19 -10.78
C SER A 139 19.58 22.18 -12.09
N HIS A 140 19.81 21.18 -12.96
CA HIS A 140 19.04 21.02 -14.20
C HIS A 140 17.58 20.65 -13.92
N ILE A 141 17.35 19.70 -13.02
CA ILE A 141 15.99 19.28 -12.66
C ILE A 141 15.25 20.42 -11.97
N VAL A 142 15.86 21.12 -11.02
CA VAL A 142 15.24 22.28 -10.35
C VAL A 142 14.89 23.41 -11.33
N LYS A 143 15.63 23.58 -12.43
CA LYS A 143 15.28 24.55 -13.48
C LYS A 143 14.06 24.12 -14.31
N MET A 144 13.87 22.82 -14.49
CA MET A 144 12.74 22.23 -15.22
C MET A 144 11.49 22.09 -14.34
N CYS A 145 11.69 21.86 -13.04
CA CYS A 145 10.65 21.67 -12.03
C CYS A 145 10.15 23.02 -11.50
N GLY A 146 8.86 23.13 -11.23
CA GLY A 146 8.34 24.23 -10.41
C GLY A 146 8.84 24.11 -8.96
N SER A 147 8.99 25.23 -8.26
CA SER A 147 9.19 25.24 -6.81
C SER A 147 7.86 25.55 -6.15
N THR A 148 7.34 24.62 -5.35
CA THR A 148 6.12 24.86 -4.57
C THR A 148 6.44 25.73 -3.37
N ASN A 149 5.72 26.84 -3.19
CA ASN A 149 5.89 27.76 -2.05
C ASN A 149 4.77 27.57 -1.01
N ASP A 150 4.42 26.32 -0.72
CA ASP A 150 3.21 25.95 0.05
C ASP A 150 3.42 25.83 1.57
N LYS A 151 4.45 26.53 2.09
CA LYS A 151 4.68 26.66 3.55
C LYS A 151 3.43 27.05 4.37
N PRO A 152 2.56 27.99 3.94
CA PRO A 152 1.36 28.35 4.71
C PRO A 152 0.28 27.25 4.72
N LYS A 153 0.10 26.54 3.60
CA LYS A 153 -0.87 25.45 3.43
C LYS A 153 -0.48 24.23 4.27
N ILE A 154 0.79 23.86 4.22
CA ILE A 154 1.40 22.82 5.05
C ILE A 154 1.26 23.17 6.55
N LYS A 155 1.43 24.44 6.95
CA LYS A 155 1.23 24.89 8.34
C LYS A 155 -0.23 24.77 8.79
N TYR A 156 -1.18 24.97 7.88
CA TYR A 156 -2.60 24.83 8.17
C TYR A 156 -3.00 23.36 8.35
N LEU A 157 -2.69 22.49 7.38
CA LEU A 157 -2.98 21.05 7.43
C LEU A 157 -2.48 20.41 8.74
N LYS A 158 -1.28 20.80 9.20
CA LYS A 158 -0.75 20.37 10.51
C LYS A 158 -1.64 20.72 11.70
N LYS A 159 -2.23 21.92 11.72
CA LYS A 159 -3.14 22.34 12.79
C LYS A 159 -4.42 21.51 12.78
N PHE A 160 -4.86 21.04 11.61
CA PHE A 160 -6.02 20.16 11.47
C PHE A 160 -5.74 18.78 12.03
N VAL A 161 -4.63 18.15 11.62
CA VAL A 161 -4.22 16.83 12.13
C VAL A 161 -4.03 16.82 13.65
N HIS A 162 -3.44 17.89 14.21
CA HIS A 162 -3.33 18.04 15.68
C HIS A 162 -4.67 18.39 16.35
N GLY A 163 -5.58 19.03 15.63
CA GLY A 163 -6.95 19.32 16.09
C GLY A 163 -7.83 18.08 16.14
N GLU A 164 -7.64 17.11 15.24
CA GLU A 164 -8.32 15.82 15.25
C GLU A 164 -7.85 14.91 16.39
N LYS A 165 -6.57 14.92 16.76
CA LYS A 165 -6.11 14.18 17.96
C LYS A 165 -6.78 14.62 19.26
N ASN A 166 -7.37 15.81 19.30
CA ASN A 166 -8.14 16.34 20.44
C ASN A 166 -9.66 16.31 20.21
N ARG A 167 -10.11 15.86 19.04
CA ARG A 167 -11.52 15.56 18.78
C ARG A 167 -11.62 14.05 18.75
N GLU A 168 -11.93 13.45 19.90
CA GLU A 168 -12.57 12.15 19.90
C GLU A 168 -13.71 12.23 18.88
N LEU A 169 -13.52 11.58 17.73
CA LEU A 169 -14.60 11.28 16.82
C LEU A 169 -15.58 10.52 17.69
N ALA A 170 -16.80 11.04 17.83
CA ALA A 170 -17.88 10.28 18.43
C ALA A 170 -18.03 9.03 17.56
N ASP A 171 -17.45 7.92 18.02
CA ASP A 171 -17.65 6.60 17.46
C ASP A 171 -19.15 6.32 17.57
N ASP A 172 -19.86 6.53 16.46
CA ASP A 172 -21.20 5.97 16.28
C ASP A 172 -20.96 4.49 15.96
N ASP A 173 -20.84 3.70 17.02
CA ASP A 173 -20.87 2.25 17.03
C ASP A 173 -22.10 1.80 16.25
N ASN A 174 -21.97 1.52 14.95
CA ASN A 174 -22.75 0.51 14.24
C ASN A 174 -22.15 0.17 12.88
N ASN A 175 -21.71 -1.08 12.77
CA ASN A 175 -21.46 -1.82 11.54
C ASN A 175 -22.57 -1.56 10.50
N ASP A 176 -22.27 -0.88 9.40
CA ASP A 176 -22.62 -1.39 8.07
C ASP A 176 -21.84 -0.69 6.95
N SER A 177 -21.13 -1.47 6.15
CA SER A 177 -20.33 -1.03 5.01
C SER A 177 -21.19 -0.73 3.78
N THR A 178 -22.22 0.09 3.91
CA THR A 178 -23.09 0.47 2.78
C THR A 178 -23.32 1.98 2.72
N ARG A 179 -22.59 2.63 1.80
CA ARG A 179 -22.95 3.87 1.10
C ARG A 179 -23.73 4.87 1.98
N LEU A 180 -23.00 5.73 2.71
CA LEU A 180 -23.48 6.86 3.51
C LEU A 180 -24.88 7.33 3.04
N LYS A 181 -25.93 6.79 3.67
CA LYS A 181 -27.31 7.19 3.38
C LYS A 181 -27.50 8.56 4.01
N ILE A 182 -27.23 9.61 3.24
CA ILE A 182 -27.60 10.98 3.59
C ILE A 182 -29.08 10.95 3.94
N SER A 183 -29.42 11.22 5.21
CA SER A 183 -30.79 11.21 5.68
C SER A 183 -31.64 12.18 4.85
N ASP A 184 -32.92 11.87 4.64
CA ASP A 184 -33.75 12.74 3.79
C ASP A 184 -33.90 14.15 4.39
N GLU A 185 -33.76 14.29 5.71
CA GLU A 185 -33.62 15.59 6.38
C GLU A 185 -32.36 16.35 5.99
N THR A 186 -31.20 15.69 5.85
CA THR A 186 -29.97 16.36 5.40
C THR A 186 -30.06 16.75 3.94
N LYS A 187 -30.73 15.95 3.09
CA LYS A 187 -31.02 16.36 1.69
C LYS A 187 -31.94 17.59 1.65
N ILE A 188 -33.00 17.61 2.46
CA ILE A 188 -33.93 18.76 2.56
C ILE A 188 -33.22 20.02 3.06
N ARG A 189 -32.21 19.89 3.93
CA ARG A 189 -31.39 21.02 4.40
C ARG A 189 -30.31 21.44 3.39
N MET A 190 -29.81 20.53 2.56
CA MET A 190 -28.82 20.82 1.52
C MET A 190 -29.42 21.41 0.23
N THR A 191 -30.64 21.02 -0.14
CA THR A 191 -31.28 21.48 -1.38
C THR A 191 -31.41 23.02 -1.49
N PRO A 192 -31.70 23.80 -0.43
CA PRO A 192 -31.71 25.25 -0.50
C PRO A 192 -30.32 25.84 -0.76
N PHE A 193 -29.28 25.25 -0.15
CA PHE A 193 -27.90 25.68 -0.34
C PHE A 193 -27.40 25.40 -1.77
N ILE A 194 -27.74 24.23 -2.32
CA ILE A 194 -27.44 23.83 -3.71
C ILE A 194 -28.20 24.72 -4.72
N ASN A 195 -29.36 25.26 -4.36
CA ASN A 195 -30.14 26.12 -5.24
C ASN A 195 -29.85 27.62 -5.09
N TYR A 196 -29.01 28.03 -4.14
CA TYR A 196 -28.60 29.44 -4.02
C TYR A 196 -27.64 29.87 -5.14
N SER A 197 -27.77 31.12 -5.56
CA SER A 197 -26.82 31.79 -6.46
C SER A 197 -25.45 31.94 -5.79
N HIS A 198 -24.39 32.01 -6.59
CA HIS A 198 -23.01 32.10 -6.13
C HIS A 198 -22.81 33.22 -5.08
N ASP A 199 -23.36 34.40 -5.35
CA ASP A 199 -23.27 35.58 -4.48
C ASP A 199 -23.90 35.38 -3.09
N LYS A 200 -24.97 34.59 -3.00
CA LYS A 200 -25.61 34.29 -1.71
C LYS A 200 -24.84 33.24 -0.92
N ARG A 201 -24.18 32.30 -1.60
CA ARG A 201 -23.33 31.30 -0.93
C ARG A 201 -22.09 31.94 -0.30
N GLU A 202 -21.49 32.92 -0.97
CA GLU A 202 -20.30 33.63 -0.45
C GLU A 202 -20.55 34.32 0.90
N GLN A 203 -21.78 34.79 1.15
CA GLN A 203 -22.16 35.40 2.42
C GLN A 203 -22.05 34.42 3.60
N TYR A 204 -22.25 33.12 3.34
CA TYR A 204 -22.13 32.06 4.35
C TYR A 204 -20.69 31.53 4.49
N ASN A 205 -19.78 31.87 3.57
CA ASN A 205 -18.38 31.43 3.63
C ASN A 205 -17.56 32.12 4.73
N HIS A 206 -18.05 33.22 5.31
CA HIS A 206 -17.33 33.97 6.37
C HIS A 206 -17.10 33.16 7.66
N GLY A 207 -17.92 32.14 7.93
CA GLY A 207 -17.77 31.25 9.09
C GLY A 207 -17.28 29.84 8.75
N VAL A 208 -17.08 29.53 7.47
CA VAL A 208 -16.63 28.21 7.02
C VAL A 208 -15.13 28.11 7.23
N VAL A 209 -14.72 27.08 7.97
CA VAL A 209 -13.32 26.72 8.14
C VAL A 209 -12.73 26.44 6.75
N LYS A 210 -11.75 27.24 6.31
CA LYS A 210 -11.09 27.08 5.01
C LYS A 210 -10.38 25.74 4.93
N PHE A 211 -11.04 24.72 4.39
CA PHE A 211 -10.39 23.45 4.10
C PHE A 211 -9.29 23.67 3.05
N TYR A 212 -8.07 23.24 3.35
CA TYR A 212 -7.01 23.18 2.35
C TYR A 212 -6.93 21.74 1.87
N SER A 213 -6.89 21.56 0.56
CA SER A 213 -6.61 20.27 -0.05
C SER A 213 -5.17 19.82 0.27
N PRO A 214 -4.83 18.53 0.14
CA PRO A 214 -3.43 18.09 0.16
C PRO A 214 -2.58 18.84 -0.86
N VAL A 215 -1.26 18.90 -0.64
CA VAL A 215 -0.33 19.57 -1.57
C VAL A 215 -0.31 18.84 -2.92
N THR A 216 -0.32 17.51 -2.90
CA THR A 216 -0.30 16.66 -4.10
C THR A 216 -1.53 16.79 -5.00
N GLN A 217 -2.63 17.37 -4.49
CA GLN A 217 -3.83 17.61 -5.28
C GLN A 217 -3.70 18.87 -6.15
N ASP A 218 -3.03 19.91 -5.65
CA ASP A 218 -2.87 21.18 -6.37
C ASP A 218 -1.59 21.16 -7.22
N ASP A 219 -0.54 20.49 -6.71
CA ASP A 219 0.78 20.41 -7.33
C ASP A 219 1.12 18.96 -7.66
N LEU A 220 1.46 18.70 -8.93
CA LEU A 220 1.80 17.36 -9.39
C LEU A 220 3.19 16.96 -8.87
N PRO A 221 3.33 15.82 -8.14
CA PRO A 221 4.59 15.43 -7.50
C PRO A 221 5.74 15.18 -8.48
N ALA A 222 5.44 14.87 -9.74
CA ALA A 222 6.45 14.68 -10.78
C ALA A 222 7.01 15.99 -11.36
N SER A 223 6.26 17.10 -11.29
CA SER A 223 6.64 18.38 -11.90
C SER A 223 7.08 19.43 -10.89
N ASN A 224 6.78 19.22 -9.61
CA ASN A 224 6.89 20.23 -8.56
C ASN A 224 7.73 19.69 -7.39
N LEU A 225 8.91 20.28 -7.18
CA LEU A 225 9.81 19.84 -6.11
C LEU A 225 9.24 20.28 -4.76
N GLY A 226 9.01 19.31 -3.87
CA GLY A 226 8.42 19.54 -2.54
C GLY A 226 6.92 19.29 -2.47
N ALA A 227 6.26 18.95 -3.58
CA ALA A 227 4.92 18.40 -3.60
C ALA A 227 4.95 16.94 -3.11
N ILE A 228 5.04 16.77 -1.80
CA ILE A 228 5.06 15.47 -1.13
C ILE A 228 3.81 15.26 -0.30
N THR A 229 3.53 14.00 0.03
CA THR A 229 2.43 13.64 0.93
C THR A 229 2.74 14.05 2.36
N GLU A 230 1.69 14.33 3.13
CA GLU A 230 1.80 14.73 4.54
C GLU A 230 2.51 13.66 5.38
N ARG A 231 2.27 12.40 5.07
CA ARG A 231 2.94 11.27 5.70
C ARG A 231 4.47 11.32 5.50
N LEU A 232 4.93 11.55 4.28
CA LEU A 232 6.36 11.62 4.00
C LEU A 232 7.00 12.84 4.69
N ASP A 233 6.29 13.95 4.66
CA ASP A 233 6.67 15.21 5.30
C ASP A 233 6.81 15.06 6.83
N ASP A 234 5.92 14.31 7.47
CA ASP A 234 6.01 13.99 8.89
C ASP A 234 7.17 13.03 9.21
N LEU A 235 7.43 12.03 8.36
CA LEU A 235 8.61 11.16 8.51
C LEU A 235 9.92 11.96 8.45
N ILE A 236 10.01 12.90 7.50
CA ILE A 236 11.17 13.79 7.37
C ILE A 236 11.34 14.60 8.67
N ARG A 237 10.27 15.20 9.19
CA ARG A 237 10.34 16.00 10.43
C ARG A 237 10.73 15.19 11.65
N ASN A 238 10.13 14.02 11.84
CA ASN A 238 10.46 13.13 12.95
C ASN A 238 11.94 12.75 12.94
N TYR A 239 12.47 12.50 11.74
CA TYR A 239 13.90 12.26 11.58
C TYR A 239 14.75 13.49 11.92
N MET A 240 14.36 14.69 11.47
CA MET A 240 15.09 15.93 11.75
C MET A 240 15.04 16.34 13.23
N SER A 241 13.97 16.01 13.95
CA SER A 241 13.82 16.32 15.38
C SER A 241 14.58 15.31 16.25
N THR A 242 14.58 14.04 15.87
CA THR A 242 15.25 12.96 16.62
C THR A 242 16.77 13.00 16.45
N ASN A 243 17.25 13.36 15.25
CA ASN A 243 18.67 13.38 14.92
C ASN A 243 19.25 14.81 14.89
N ASP A 244 19.30 15.48 16.05
CA ASP A 244 20.07 16.73 16.19
C ASP A 244 21.59 16.52 15.97
N LYS A 245 22.06 15.26 15.95
CA LYS A 245 23.45 14.86 15.66
C LYS A 245 23.69 14.48 14.18
N LEU A 246 23.16 15.25 13.25
CA LEU A 246 23.60 15.25 11.83
C LEU A 246 25.09 15.66 11.67
N ASP A 247 25.75 16.03 12.77
CA ASP A 247 27.14 16.49 12.87
C ASP A 247 28.22 15.55 12.34
N ARG A 248 27.99 14.23 12.23
CA ARG A 248 29.05 13.32 11.75
C ARG A 248 29.38 13.51 10.26
N THR A 249 28.51 14.16 9.48
CA THR A 249 28.68 14.37 8.03
C THR A 249 28.60 15.83 7.56
N LYS A 250 28.54 16.82 8.47
CA LYS A 250 28.43 18.27 8.14
C LYS A 250 27.29 18.62 7.14
N MET A 251 26.14 17.95 7.22
CA MET A 251 25.02 18.27 6.32
C MET A 251 24.02 19.23 6.99
N ASP A 252 23.67 20.32 6.29
CA ASP A 252 22.62 21.25 6.73
C ASP A 252 21.24 20.59 6.67
N LYS A 253 20.34 20.94 7.61
CA LYS A 253 18.96 20.42 7.69
C LYS A 253 18.19 20.71 6.40
N ASN A 254 18.39 21.88 5.79
CA ASN A 254 17.75 22.24 4.52
C ASN A 254 18.27 21.40 3.35
N THR A 255 19.56 21.03 3.36
CA THR A 255 20.16 20.18 2.32
C THR A 255 19.64 18.75 2.45
N CYS A 256 19.46 18.25 3.67
CA CYS A 256 18.82 16.96 3.93
C CYS A 256 17.39 16.92 3.39
N GLU A 257 16.60 17.94 3.69
CA GLU A 257 15.22 18.06 3.22
C GLU A 257 15.16 18.09 1.68
N LYS A 258 16.00 18.91 1.04
CA LYS A 258 16.12 18.96 -0.43
C LYS A 258 16.53 17.62 -1.03
N MET A 259 17.44 16.88 -0.39
CA MET A 259 17.85 15.55 -0.82
C MET A 259 16.69 14.57 -0.82
N ILE A 260 15.87 14.57 0.24
CA ILE A 260 14.72 13.66 0.34
C ILE A 260 13.63 14.05 -0.65
N HIS A 261 13.32 15.35 -0.79
CA HIS A 261 12.37 15.84 -1.81
C HIS A 261 12.82 15.45 -3.22
N PHE A 262 14.11 15.58 -3.52
CA PHE A 262 14.67 15.18 -4.80
C PHE A 262 14.58 13.67 -5.03
N LYS A 263 14.84 12.88 -3.99
CA LYS A 263 14.68 11.42 -4.06
C LYS A 263 13.22 11.03 -4.27
N SER A 264 12.28 11.74 -3.63
CA SER A 264 10.83 11.53 -3.80
C SER A 264 10.42 11.79 -5.24
N LEU A 265 10.84 12.92 -5.81
CA LEU A 265 10.57 13.30 -7.21
C LEU A 265 11.09 12.23 -8.20
N LYS A 266 12.32 11.75 -8.00
CA LYS A 266 12.90 10.67 -8.82
C LYS A 266 12.22 9.32 -8.63
N SER A 267 11.45 9.15 -7.57
CA SER A 267 10.77 7.90 -7.24
C SER A 267 9.31 7.90 -7.68
N CYS A 268 8.85 8.94 -8.38
CA CYS A 268 7.52 8.94 -9.00
C CYS A 268 7.36 7.82 -10.01
N ILE A 269 6.12 7.37 -10.15
CA ILE A 269 5.69 6.40 -11.15
C ILE A 269 5.81 7.01 -12.55
N ASP A 270 6.23 6.21 -13.52
CA ASP A 270 6.37 6.68 -14.90
C ASP A 270 5.02 6.55 -15.64
N PRO A 271 4.62 7.54 -16.46
CA PRO A 271 3.39 7.44 -17.24
C PRO A 271 3.52 6.34 -18.30
N GLY A 272 2.45 5.57 -18.48
CA GLY A 272 2.41 4.38 -19.34
C GLY A 272 2.64 3.07 -18.59
N GLU A 273 2.93 3.11 -17.29
CA GLU A 273 3.14 1.91 -16.49
C GLU A 273 1.83 1.15 -16.24
N SER A 274 1.86 -0.16 -16.50
CA SER A 274 0.70 -1.06 -16.37
C SER A 274 0.48 -1.49 -14.93
N VAL A 275 0.03 -0.56 -14.11
CA VAL A 275 -0.15 -0.74 -12.65
C VAL A 275 -1.22 -1.78 -12.30
N GLY A 276 -2.21 -2.02 -13.16
CA GLY A 276 -3.23 -3.02 -12.88
C GLY A 276 -2.70 -4.46 -12.97
N ILE A 277 -1.78 -4.73 -13.89
CA ILE A 277 -1.12 -6.04 -13.99
C ILE A 277 -0.19 -6.26 -12.80
N LEU A 278 0.52 -5.21 -12.35
CA LEU A 278 1.37 -5.28 -11.16
C LEU A 278 0.57 -5.52 -9.87
N ALA A 279 -0.69 -5.09 -9.83
CA ALA A 279 -1.58 -5.28 -8.69
C ALA A 279 -2.28 -6.66 -8.65
N ALA A 280 -2.36 -7.37 -9.78
CA ALA A 280 -3.11 -8.62 -9.95
C ALA A 280 -2.32 -9.89 -9.57
#